data_AF-A0AAW8JBQ1-F1
#
_entry.id   AF-A0AAW8JBQ1-F1
#
_cell.length_a   1.000
_cell.length_b   1.000
_cell.length_c   1.000
_cell.angle_alpha   90.00
_cell.angle_beta   90.00
_cell.angle_gamma   90.00
#
_symmetry.space_group_name_H-M   'P 1'
#
loop_
_entity.id
_entity.type
_entity.pdbx_description
1 polymer ?
#
loop_
_entity_poly.entity_id
_entity_poly.type
_entity_poly.pdbx_seq_one_letter_code
_entity_poly.pdbx_strand_id
1 'polypeptide(L)'
;MNRNKIELLASANWSRTNWDLSWESIIKLDELLPRVGEKYQISLQDSEAQYTKNGRYYLLWFPPHSELNTLYERPTEVLKSYVIEAELSQGEWIKEGHSFRAERSFSTTIISVRRVLEYLPEIQVIQGQKISQYFECHPYRTEFFKWDNFCLFIVEDQYQHTELLFNIDQENYYLIFVNDWLSYSYDSYICKYLLDAQQIAFLKKYMIESNKLTSYTDDLEEEYLVQGALYM
;
A
#
# COMPACT_ATOMS: atom_id res chain seq x y z
N MET A 1 5.14 -0.77 -20.72
CA MET A 1 4.97 -0.24 -19.35
C MET A 1 4.50 1.20 -19.49
N ASN A 2 3.36 1.54 -18.89
CA ASN A 2 2.88 2.92 -18.88
C ASN A 2 3.88 3.74 -18.05
N ARG A 3 4.53 4.77 -18.61
CA ARG A 3 5.61 5.51 -17.91
C ARG A 3 5.12 6.40 -16.76
N ASN A 4 3.81 6.35 -16.50
CA ASN A 4 3.07 7.29 -15.70
C ASN A 4 2.67 6.73 -14.33
N LYS A 5 2.58 5.39 -14.21
CA LYS A 5 2.30 4.69 -12.96
C LYS A 5 2.72 3.22 -13.04
N ILE A 6 2.91 2.60 -11.88
CA ILE A 6 3.12 1.15 -11.73
C ILE A 6 1.93 0.60 -10.97
N GLU A 7 1.13 -0.24 -11.62
CA GLU A 7 -0.03 -0.90 -11.00
C GLU A 7 0.43 -2.05 -10.12
N LEU A 8 -0.17 -2.17 -8.95
CA LEU A 8 0.17 -3.14 -7.92
C LEU A 8 -1.06 -3.99 -7.59
N LEU A 9 -0.82 -5.28 -7.35
CA LEU A 9 -1.78 -6.17 -6.72
C LEU A 9 -1.66 -6.03 -5.20
N ALA A 10 -2.68 -5.49 -4.55
CA ALA A 10 -2.68 -5.15 -3.13
C ALA A 10 -3.31 -6.22 -2.22
N SER A 11 -4.07 -7.16 -2.79
CA SER A 11 -4.79 -8.18 -2.00
C SER A 11 -3.99 -9.47 -1.77
N ALA A 12 -2.69 -9.45 -2.09
CA ALA A 12 -1.82 -10.62 -2.02
C ALA A 12 -1.61 -11.09 -0.58
N ASN A 13 -2.16 -12.25 -0.26
CA ASN A 13 -1.91 -12.92 1.01
C ASN A 13 -0.84 -14.01 0.82
N TRP A 14 0.17 -13.98 1.69
CA TRP A 14 1.34 -14.85 1.60
C TRP A 14 1.18 -16.05 2.54
N SER A 15 0.86 -17.22 1.97
CA SER A 15 0.60 -18.45 2.75
C SER A 15 1.79 -18.99 3.56
N ARG A 16 3.00 -18.46 3.36
CA ARG A 16 4.27 -18.95 3.93
C ARG A 16 5.22 -17.84 4.38
N THR A 17 4.76 -16.60 4.52
CA THR A 17 5.55 -15.62 5.29
C THR A 17 5.66 -16.15 6.71
N ASN A 18 6.84 -16.02 7.32
CA ASN A 18 7.16 -16.67 8.58
C ASN A 18 6.44 -15.92 9.72
N TRP A 19 5.12 -16.13 9.82
CA TRP A 19 4.25 -15.51 10.81
C TRP A 19 4.72 -15.72 12.23
N ASP A 20 5.49 -16.78 12.48
CA ASP A 20 6.10 -17.02 13.78
C ASP A 20 7.08 -15.90 14.19
N LEU A 21 7.74 -15.25 13.23
CA LEU A 21 8.60 -14.09 13.50
C LEU A 21 7.80 -12.84 13.84
N SER A 22 6.52 -12.75 13.43
CA SER A 22 5.67 -11.60 13.73
C SER A 22 5.39 -11.44 15.24
N TRP A 23 5.70 -12.46 16.05
CA TRP A 23 5.61 -12.42 17.51
C TRP A 23 6.88 -11.88 18.19
N GLU A 24 7.97 -11.65 17.46
CA GLU A 24 9.17 -11.00 18.01
C GLU A 24 8.96 -9.48 18.11
N SER A 25 9.45 -8.83 19.16
CA SER A 25 9.21 -7.39 19.38
C SER A 25 9.75 -6.51 18.25
N ILE A 26 10.87 -6.92 17.64
CA ILE A 26 11.56 -6.22 16.55
C ILE A 26 12.06 -7.30 15.59
N ILE A 27 11.76 -7.13 14.30
CA ILE A 27 12.03 -8.11 13.26
C ILE A 27 12.83 -7.43 12.16
N LYS A 28 13.79 -8.14 11.58
CA LYS A 28 14.49 -7.66 10.39
C LYS A 28 13.68 -7.95 9.14
N LEU A 29 13.53 -6.95 8.28
CA LEU A 29 12.74 -7.06 7.05
C LEU A 29 13.28 -8.12 6.08
N ASP A 30 14.60 -8.30 6.00
CA ASP A 30 15.23 -9.30 5.13
C ASP A 30 14.94 -10.75 5.53
N GLU A 31 14.58 -10.98 6.80
CA GLU A 31 14.15 -12.29 7.30
C GLU A 31 12.69 -12.62 6.91
N LEU A 32 11.90 -11.59 6.59
CA LEU A 32 10.48 -11.71 6.26
C LEU A 32 10.19 -11.69 4.75
N LEU A 33 11.02 -10.96 3.99
CA LEU A 33 10.81 -10.77 2.57
C LEU A 33 10.94 -12.08 1.78
N PRO A 34 10.13 -12.27 0.73
CA PRO A 34 10.28 -13.41 -0.13
C PRO A 34 11.60 -13.33 -0.91
N ARG A 35 12.20 -14.50 -1.14
CA ARG A 35 13.53 -14.59 -1.76
C ARG A 35 13.41 -14.63 -3.27
N VAL A 36 14.27 -13.87 -3.96
CA VAL A 36 14.36 -13.89 -5.42
C VAL A 36 14.70 -15.29 -5.92
N GLY A 37 14.00 -15.75 -6.96
CA GLY A 37 14.15 -17.08 -7.56
C GLY A 37 13.35 -18.18 -6.87
N GLU A 38 12.86 -17.96 -5.65
CA GLU A 38 12.04 -18.92 -4.93
C GLU A 38 10.58 -18.91 -5.39
N LYS A 39 9.87 -19.99 -5.09
CA LYS A 39 8.46 -20.16 -5.41
C LYS A 39 7.59 -20.17 -4.16
N TYR A 40 6.56 -19.36 -4.18
CA TYR A 40 5.58 -19.22 -3.11
C TYR A 40 4.18 -19.53 -3.63
N GLN A 41 3.29 -19.89 -2.71
CA GLN A 41 1.85 -19.88 -2.97
C GLN A 41 1.29 -18.63 -2.31
N ILE A 42 0.52 -17.87 -3.06
CA ILE A 42 -0.22 -16.71 -2.56
C ILE A 42 -1.70 -16.88 -2.90
N SER A 43 -2.55 -16.08 -2.29
CA SER A 43 -3.89 -15.84 -2.77
C SER A 43 -4.13 -14.36 -3.09
N LEU A 44 -5.01 -14.10 -4.05
CA LEU A 44 -5.56 -12.77 -4.33
C LEU A 44 -7.05 -12.77 -4.02
N GLN A 45 -7.60 -11.60 -3.73
CA GLN A 45 -9.00 -11.41 -3.36
C GLN A 45 -9.79 -10.58 -4.40
N ASP A 46 -11.09 -10.82 -4.47
CA ASP A 46 -12.09 -10.09 -5.23
C ASP A 46 -11.71 -9.74 -6.68
N SER A 47 -11.68 -8.45 -7.05
CA SER A 47 -11.36 -8.02 -8.42
C SER A 47 -10.01 -8.56 -8.88
N GLU A 48 -9.00 -8.57 -8.00
CA GLU A 48 -7.69 -9.12 -8.33
C GLU A 48 -7.74 -10.63 -8.51
N ALA A 49 -8.49 -11.37 -7.68
CA ALA A 49 -8.71 -12.81 -7.86
C ALA A 49 -9.40 -13.17 -9.18
N GLN A 50 -10.37 -12.35 -9.60
CA GLN A 50 -11.18 -12.57 -10.80
C GLN A 50 -10.42 -12.24 -12.09
N TYR A 51 -9.72 -11.11 -12.11
CA TYR A 51 -9.15 -10.55 -13.33
C TYR A 51 -7.68 -10.89 -13.56
N THR A 52 -6.93 -11.25 -12.52
CA THR A 52 -5.54 -11.69 -12.68
C THR A 52 -5.48 -12.98 -13.50
N LYS A 53 -4.50 -13.06 -14.40
CA LYS A 53 -4.22 -14.21 -15.27
C LYS A 53 -2.77 -14.63 -15.10
N ASN A 54 -2.35 -15.65 -15.83
CA ASN A 54 -0.94 -16.02 -15.88
C ASN A 54 -0.12 -14.87 -16.47
N GLY A 55 1.01 -14.53 -15.85
CA GLY A 55 1.88 -13.48 -16.35
C GLY A 55 2.70 -12.82 -15.26
N ARG A 56 3.34 -11.71 -15.62
CA ARG A 56 4.22 -10.95 -14.75
C ARG A 56 3.47 -9.78 -14.11
N TYR A 57 3.55 -9.69 -12.80
CA TYR A 57 2.83 -8.71 -11.99
C TYR A 57 3.74 -8.11 -10.92
N TYR A 58 3.31 -6.95 -10.41
CA TYR A 58 3.90 -6.29 -9.26
C TYR A 58 2.92 -6.45 -8.10
N LEU A 59 3.39 -7.04 -6.99
CA LEU A 59 2.60 -7.25 -5.79
C LEU A 59 3.05 -6.25 -4.74
N LEU A 60 2.10 -5.59 -4.10
CA LEU A 60 2.36 -4.76 -2.94
C LEU A 60 2.64 -5.68 -1.75
N TRP A 61 3.68 -5.37 -1.00
CA TRP A 61 4.01 -6.04 0.23
C TRP A 61 4.19 -4.99 1.33
N PHE A 62 3.43 -5.18 2.40
CA PHE A 62 3.60 -4.42 3.62
C PHE A 62 4.22 -5.32 4.71
N PRO A 63 4.94 -4.73 5.68
CA PRO A 63 5.41 -5.47 6.84
C PRO A 63 4.31 -6.30 7.53
N PRO A 64 4.61 -7.48 8.09
CA PRO A 64 3.62 -8.49 8.54
C PRO A 64 2.76 -8.12 9.76
N HIS A 65 2.70 -6.83 10.14
CA HIS A 65 1.67 -6.29 11.03
C HIS A 65 0.57 -5.53 10.30
N SER A 66 0.80 -5.21 9.03
CA SER A 66 -0.18 -4.59 8.15
C SER A 66 -1.29 -5.55 7.72
N GLU A 67 -1.17 -6.84 8.00
CA GLU A 67 -2.18 -7.83 7.66
C GLU A 67 -3.39 -7.83 8.62
N LEU A 68 -3.26 -7.20 9.81
CA LEU A 68 -4.38 -7.01 10.74
C LEU A 68 -4.62 -5.55 11.16
N ASN A 69 -3.66 -4.64 11.01
CA ASN A 69 -3.83 -3.22 11.33
C ASN A 69 -3.33 -2.35 10.17
N THR A 70 -4.28 -1.76 9.46
CA THR A 70 -4.20 -0.49 8.71
C THR A 70 -2.98 0.38 9.07
N LEU A 71 -2.50 1.20 8.13
CA LEU A 71 -1.44 2.20 8.40
C LEU A 71 -1.80 3.26 9.47
N TYR A 72 -2.95 3.17 10.15
CA TYR A 72 -3.33 4.02 11.28
C TYR A 72 -2.38 3.93 12.48
N GLU A 73 -1.97 2.71 12.87
CA GLU A 73 -1.15 2.53 14.07
C GLU A 73 0.34 2.80 13.80
N ARG A 74 0.78 2.53 12.57
CA ARG A 74 2.18 2.67 12.15
C ARG A 74 2.28 3.31 10.76
N PRO A 75 1.91 4.60 10.63
CA PRO A 75 1.83 5.27 9.33
C PRO A 75 3.17 5.36 8.61
N THR A 76 4.29 5.39 9.34
CA THR A 76 5.65 5.45 8.78
C THR A 76 6.07 4.15 8.09
N GLU A 77 5.47 3.00 8.43
CA GLU A 77 5.80 1.70 7.82
C GLU A 77 5.42 1.65 6.33
N VAL A 78 4.60 2.57 5.83
CA VAL A 78 4.39 2.75 4.39
C VAL A 78 5.69 3.02 3.64
N LEU A 79 6.69 3.66 4.26
CA LEU A 79 8.01 3.88 3.67
C LEU A 79 8.88 2.62 3.67
N LYS A 80 8.52 1.62 4.49
CA LYS A 80 9.16 0.30 4.60
C LYS A 80 8.46 -0.76 3.73
N SER A 81 7.53 -0.35 2.86
CA SER A 81 6.82 -1.21 1.92
C SER A 81 7.67 -1.60 0.70
N TYR A 82 7.37 -2.77 0.15
CA TYR A 82 8.07 -3.34 -0.99
C TYR A 82 7.12 -3.61 -2.15
N VAL A 83 7.67 -3.55 -3.34
CA VAL A 83 7.09 -4.14 -4.54
C VAL A 83 7.83 -5.43 -4.83
N ILE A 84 7.06 -6.49 -4.96
CA ILE A 84 7.55 -7.80 -5.36
C ILE A 84 7.14 -8.01 -6.81
N GLU A 85 8.11 -8.03 -7.70
CA GLU A 85 7.87 -8.43 -9.07
C GLU A 85 7.89 -9.96 -9.16
N ALA A 86 6.84 -10.56 -9.69
CA ALA A 86 6.73 -12.01 -9.79
C ALA A 86 6.01 -12.48 -11.05
N GLU A 87 6.31 -13.72 -11.44
CA GLU A 87 5.52 -14.44 -12.42
C GLU A 87 4.48 -15.29 -11.71
N LEU A 88 3.21 -15.01 -12.00
CA LEU A 88 2.03 -15.67 -11.44
C LEU A 88 1.53 -16.75 -12.39
N SER A 89 1.23 -17.91 -11.81
CA SER A 89 0.49 -18.99 -12.46
C SER A 89 -0.80 -19.22 -11.67
N GLN A 90 -1.92 -18.96 -12.33
CA GLN A 90 -3.27 -19.03 -11.79
C GLN A 90 -3.59 -20.46 -11.34
N GLY A 91 -3.98 -20.59 -10.08
CA GLY A 91 -4.43 -21.85 -9.48
C GLY A 91 -5.96 -21.93 -9.35
N GLU A 92 -6.37 -22.72 -8.37
CA GLU A 92 -7.77 -23.00 -8.05
C GLU A 92 -8.41 -21.86 -7.26
N TRP A 93 -9.73 -21.74 -7.36
CA TRP A 93 -10.53 -20.92 -6.45
C TRP A 93 -10.47 -21.52 -5.05
N ILE A 94 -10.08 -20.71 -4.06
CA ILE A 94 -10.13 -21.07 -2.65
C ILE A 94 -11.56 -20.83 -2.13
N LYS A 95 -12.15 -19.70 -2.55
CA LYS A 95 -13.52 -19.35 -2.25
C LYS A 95 -14.16 -18.69 -3.47
N GLU A 96 -15.07 -19.40 -4.12
CA GLU A 96 -15.76 -18.96 -5.35
C GLU A 96 -17.15 -18.35 -5.05
N GLY A 97 -17.44 -18.01 -3.79
CA GLY A 97 -18.79 -17.71 -3.33
C GLY A 97 -19.47 -16.54 -4.08
N HIS A 98 -20.75 -16.75 -4.46
CA HIS A 98 -21.70 -15.68 -4.83
C HIS A 98 -22.00 -14.68 -3.68
N SER A 99 -21.20 -14.68 -2.61
CA SER A 99 -21.27 -13.80 -1.45
C SER A 99 -19.86 -13.39 -1.01
N PHE A 100 -19.74 -12.10 -0.67
CA PHE A 100 -18.61 -11.37 -0.08
C PHE A 100 -17.25 -12.09 0.05
N ARG A 101 -16.21 -11.50 -0.58
CA ARG A 101 -14.81 -11.94 -0.64
C ARG A 101 -14.59 -13.21 -1.45
N ALA A 102 -14.36 -13.04 -2.75
CA ALA A 102 -13.86 -14.09 -3.65
C ALA A 102 -12.34 -14.24 -3.48
N GLU A 103 -11.81 -15.46 -3.54
CA GLU A 103 -10.38 -15.70 -3.29
C GLU A 103 -9.83 -16.81 -4.18
N ARG A 104 -8.67 -16.55 -4.79
CA ARG A 104 -8.04 -17.48 -5.73
C ARG A 104 -6.55 -17.66 -5.43
N SER A 105 -6.07 -18.89 -5.54
CA SER A 105 -4.66 -19.24 -5.36
C SER A 105 -3.81 -18.95 -6.61
N PHE A 106 -2.53 -18.62 -6.39
CA PHE A 106 -1.53 -18.42 -7.43
C PHE A 106 -0.18 -18.99 -7.01
N SER A 107 0.45 -19.75 -7.90
CA SER A 107 1.88 -20.07 -7.77
C SER A 107 2.70 -18.88 -8.26
N THR A 108 3.64 -18.44 -7.43
CA THR A 108 4.33 -17.16 -7.59
C THR A 108 5.83 -17.43 -7.62
N THR A 109 6.50 -17.09 -8.72
CA THR A 109 7.97 -17.14 -8.82
C THR A 109 8.52 -15.73 -8.70
N ILE A 110 9.34 -15.47 -7.68
CA ILE A 110 9.84 -14.13 -7.36
C ILE A 110 10.95 -13.74 -8.31
N ILE A 111 10.82 -12.57 -8.93
CA ILE A 111 11.78 -12.05 -9.91
C ILE A 111 12.63 -10.93 -9.31
N SER A 112 11.99 -9.99 -8.61
CA SER A 112 12.71 -8.92 -7.91
C SER A 112 11.93 -8.43 -6.69
N VAL A 113 12.65 -7.85 -5.73
CA VAL A 113 12.10 -7.25 -4.52
C VAL A 113 12.78 -5.90 -4.36
N ARG A 114 11.98 -4.83 -4.38
CA ARG A 114 12.47 -3.44 -4.34
C ARG A 114 11.55 -2.61 -3.47
N ARG A 115 12.07 -1.60 -2.79
CA ARG A 115 11.21 -0.69 -2.02
C ARG A 115 10.28 0.10 -2.94
N VAL A 116 9.08 0.44 -2.47
CA VAL A 116 8.12 1.25 -3.24
C VAL A 116 8.75 2.56 -3.72
N LEU A 117 9.49 3.25 -2.86
CA LEU A 117 10.11 4.54 -3.18
C LEU A 117 11.23 4.44 -4.24
N GLU A 118 11.85 3.27 -4.42
CA GLU A 118 12.90 3.07 -5.43
C GLU A 118 12.37 3.14 -6.86
N TYR A 119 11.06 3.01 -7.06
CA TYR A 119 10.45 3.15 -8.38
C TYR A 119 10.15 4.60 -8.77
N LEU A 120 10.13 5.54 -7.82
CA LEU A 120 9.77 6.93 -8.09
C LEU A 120 10.66 7.63 -9.15
N PRO A 121 11.99 7.36 -9.24
CA PRO A 121 12.81 7.92 -10.31
C PRO A 121 12.42 7.45 -11.73
N GLU A 122 11.74 6.30 -11.84
CA GLU A 122 11.33 5.71 -13.13
C GLU A 122 9.97 6.24 -13.61
N ILE A 123 9.22 6.94 -12.75
CA ILE A 123 7.88 7.42 -13.01
C ILE A 123 7.89 8.89 -13.45
N GLN A 124 7.22 9.19 -14.55
CA GLN A 124 7.07 10.56 -15.04
C GLN A 124 6.15 11.39 -14.14
N VAL A 125 6.53 12.64 -13.92
CA VAL A 125 5.67 13.61 -13.23
C VAL A 125 4.48 13.93 -14.11
N ILE A 126 3.28 13.77 -13.56
CA ILE A 126 2.02 14.19 -14.21
C ILE A 126 1.48 15.39 -13.46
N GLN A 127 1.13 16.45 -14.20
CA GLN A 127 0.59 17.68 -13.62
C GLN A 127 -0.93 17.71 -13.73
N GLY A 128 -1.59 18.26 -12.69
CA GLY A 128 -3.03 18.57 -12.75
C GLY A 128 -3.94 17.34 -12.78
N GLN A 129 -3.43 16.19 -12.31
CA GLN A 129 -4.28 15.02 -12.12
C GLN A 129 -5.29 15.34 -11.03
N LYS A 130 -6.57 15.32 -11.38
CA LYS A 130 -7.64 15.45 -10.38
C LYS A 130 -7.66 14.18 -9.54
N ILE A 131 -7.48 14.39 -8.24
CA ILE A 131 -7.58 13.37 -7.19
C ILE A 131 -8.77 13.66 -6.27
N SER A 132 -9.69 14.53 -6.69
CA SER A 132 -10.87 14.90 -5.88
C SER A 132 -11.78 13.73 -5.60
N GLN A 133 -11.79 12.71 -6.48
CA GLN A 133 -12.58 11.51 -6.27
C GLN A 133 -12.27 10.80 -4.93
N TYR A 134 -11.04 10.90 -4.43
CA TYR A 134 -10.66 10.29 -3.14
C TYR A 134 -11.13 11.10 -1.92
N PHE A 135 -11.65 12.32 -2.14
CA PHE A 135 -12.12 13.23 -1.10
C PHE A 135 -13.63 13.46 -1.10
N GLU A 136 -14.35 12.94 -2.10
CA GLU A 136 -15.78 13.21 -2.33
C GLU A 136 -16.72 12.33 -1.48
N CYS A 137 -16.19 11.51 -0.57
CA CYS A 137 -16.98 10.67 0.33
C CYS A 137 -17.38 11.38 1.64
N HIS A 138 -18.35 10.83 2.36
CA HIS A 138 -18.68 11.20 3.74
C HIS A 138 -18.07 10.18 4.70
N PRO A 139 -16.75 10.21 4.92
CA PRO A 139 -16.07 9.12 5.59
C PRO A 139 -16.48 9.02 7.05
N TYR A 140 -16.59 7.79 7.53
CA TYR A 140 -16.69 7.50 8.96
C TYR A 140 -15.42 7.94 9.69
N ARG A 141 -14.26 7.77 9.06
CA ARG A 141 -12.95 8.12 9.62
C ARG A 141 -12.04 8.74 8.57
N THR A 142 -11.31 9.78 8.99
CA THR A 142 -10.28 10.40 8.16
C THR A 142 -9.12 10.78 9.05
N GLU A 143 -7.93 10.32 8.69
CA GLU A 143 -6.70 10.62 9.41
C GLU A 143 -5.65 11.18 8.49
N PHE A 144 -4.83 12.06 9.05
CA PHE A 144 -3.76 12.72 8.33
C PHE A 144 -2.52 12.69 9.20
N PHE A 145 -1.54 11.93 8.77
CA PHE A 145 -0.27 11.79 9.46
C PHE A 145 0.80 12.55 8.71
N LYS A 146 1.69 13.21 9.45
CA LYS A 146 2.84 13.90 8.86
C LYS A 146 4.09 13.56 9.64
N TRP A 147 5.15 13.28 8.90
CA TRP A 147 6.51 13.11 9.39
C TRP A 147 7.47 13.55 8.29
N ASP A 148 8.55 14.24 8.67
CA ASP A 148 9.53 14.81 7.73
C ASP A 148 8.86 15.54 6.54
N ASN A 149 9.16 15.06 5.33
CA ASN A 149 8.65 15.52 4.04
C ASN A 149 7.53 14.63 3.50
N PHE A 150 6.91 13.80 4.34
CA PHE A 150 5.83 12.90 3.95
C PHE A 150 4.54 13.22 4.67
N CYS A 151 3.45 12.90 3.99
CA CYS A 151 2.12 12.93 4.57
C CYS A 151 1.36 11.69 4.12
N LEU A 152 0.70 11.01 5.05
CA LEU A 152 -0.21 9.92 4.74
C LEU A 152 -1.63 10.35 5.07
N PHE A 153 -2.50 10.24 4.08
CA PHE A 153 -3.92 10.48 4.24
C PHE A 153 -4.66 9.16 4.15
N ILE A 154 -5.43 8.85 5.19
CA ILE A 154 -6.24 7.64 5.24
C ILE A 154 -7.71 8.04 5.33
N VAL A 155 -8.52 7.44 4.46
CA VAL A 155 -9.96 7.59 4.42
C VAL A 155 -10.57 6.21 4.57
N GLU A 156 -11.46 6.08 5.55
CA GLU A 156 -12.19 4.84 5.77
C GLU A 156 -13.68 5.11 5.96
N ASP A 157 -14.46 4.31 5.26
CA ASP A 157 -15.91 4.21 5.37
C ASP A 157 -16.32 2.73 5.26
N GLN A 158 -17.60 2.41 5.41
CA GLN A 158 -18.13 1.04 5.36
C GLN A 158 -17.71 0.24 4.12
N TYR A 159 -17.42 0.94 3.01
CA TYR A 159 -17.13 0.33 1.71
C TYR A 159 -15.84 0.82 1.06
N GLN A 160 -15.11 1.71 1.72
CA GLN A 160 -13.93 2.36 1.16
C GLN A 160 -12.82 2.36 2.20
N HIS A 161 -11.63 1.95 1.78
CA HIS A 161 -10.39 2.15 2.51
C HIS A 161 -9.35 2.70 1.54
N THR A 162 -8.98 3.96 1.68
CA THR A 162 -8.03 4.64 0.80
C THR A 162 -6.85 5.13 1.61
N GLU A 163 -5.64 4.80 1.16
CA GLU A 163 -4.39 5.30 1.71
C GLU A 163 -3.64 6.05 0.60
N LEU A 164 -3.39 7.34 0.83
CA LEU A 164 -2.69 8.22 -0.11
C LEU A 164 -1.42 8.74 0.54
N LEU A 165 -0.26 8.38 -0.01
CA LEU A 165 1.03 8.90 0.45
C LEU A 165 1.46 10.06 -0.44
N PHE A 166 1.76 11.17 0.21
CA PHE A 166 2.27 12.37 -0.42
C PHE A 166 3.71 12.63 0.01
N ASN A 167 4.52 13.12 -0.94
CA ASN A 167 5.81 13.71 -0.68
C ASN A 167 5.73 15.23 -0.88
N ILE A 168 6.29 15.97 0.06
CA ILE A 168 6.28 17.43 0.11
C ILE A 168 7.70 17.91 -0.15
N ASP A 169 7.90 18.65 -1.24
CA ASP A 169 9.16 19.30 -1.57
C ASP A 169 8.91 20.81 -1.68
N GLN A 170 9.30 21.53 -0.62
CA GLN A 170 9.06 22.96 -0.46
C GLN A 170 7.55 23.30 -0.55
N GLU A 171 7.12 23.90 -1.67
CA GLU A 171 5.72 24.26 -1.94
C GLU A 171 4.99 23.21 -2.80
N ASN A 172 5.72 22.25 -3.35
CA ASN A 172 5.17 21.21 -4.21
C ASN A 172 4.71 20.01 -3.38
N TYR A 173 3.53 19.50 -3.72
CA TYR A 173 2.99 18.28 -3.13
C TYR A 173 2.83 17.26 -4.25
N TYR A 174 3.42 16.09 -4.06
CA TYR A 174 3.35 14.98 -5.00
C TYR A 174 2.58 13.84 -4.36
N LEU A 175 1.47 13.39 -4.98
CA LEU A 175 0.92 12.07 -4.67
C LEU A 175 1.85 11.02 -5.28
N ILE A 176 2.38 10.13 -4.45
CA ILE A 176 3.41 9.16 -4.86
C ILE A 176 2.97 7.71 -4.73
N PHE A 177 1.95 7.43 -3.92
CA PHE A 177 1.39 6.10 -3.78
C PHE A 177 -0.10 6.17 -3.44
N VAL A 178 -0.87 5.28 -4.07
CA VAL A 178 -2.29 5.09 -3.89
C VAL A 178 -2.54 3.63 -3.56
N ASN A 179 -3.30 3.39 -2.50
CA ASN A 179 -3.88 2.10 -2.20
C ASN A 179 -5.36 2.33 -1.90
N ASP A 180 -6.20 2.12 -2.92
CA ASP A 180 -7.63 2.36 -2.82
C ASP A 180 -8.39 1.03 -2.93
N TRP A 181 -9.17 0.73 -1.89
CA TRP A 181 -10.08 -0.40 -1.86
C TRP A 181 -11.52 0.12 -1.78
N LEU A 182 -12.28 -0.08 -2.85
CA LEU A 182 -13.67 0.32 -2.95
C LEU A 182 -14.55 -0.88 -3.27
N SER A 183 -15.38 -1.32 -2.32
CA SER A 183 -16.41 -2.37 -2.52
C SER A 183 -15.93 -3.56 -3.34
N TYR A 184 -14.92 -4.30 -2.86
CA TYR A 184 -14.35 -5.48 -3.54
C TYR A 184 -13.54 -5.17 -4.82
N SER A 185 -13.29 -3.90 -5.11
CA SER A 185 -12.38 -3.46 -6.17
C SER A 185 -11.12 -2.86 -5.57
N TYR A 186 -9.96 -3.28 -6.06
CA TYR A 186 -8.66 -2.73 -5.69
C TYR A 186 -8.10 -1.85 -6.81
N ASP A 187 -7.62 -0.66 -6.47
CA ASP A 187 -6.84 0.23 -7.33
C ASP A 187 -5.62 0.71 -6.53
N SER A 188 -4.50 -0.03 -6.67
CA SER A 188 -3.23 0.32 -6.04
C SER A 188 -2.16 0.58 -7.08
N TYR A 189 -1.42 1.67 -6.88
CA TYR A 189 -0.34 2.03 -7.78
C TYR A 189 0.66 3.02 -7.18
N ILE A 190 1.88 2.98 -7.71
CA ILE A 190 2.91 4.01 -7.51
C ILE A 190 2.78 5.03 -8.62
N CYS A 191 2.83 6.32 -8.29
CA CYS A 191 2.72 7.41 -9.25
C CYS A 191 3.62 8.60 -8.88
N LYS A 192 3.52 9.70 -9.64
CA LYS A 192 4.12 10.99 -9.29
C LYS A 192 3.25 12.13 -9.79
N TYR A 193 2.12 12.37 -9.11
CA TYR A 193 1.17 13.41 -9.51
C TYR A 193 1.45 14.70 -8.76
N LEU A 194 1.84 15.75 -9.50
CA LEU A 194 1.96 17.09 -8.95
C LEU A 194 0.57 17.69 -8.77
N LEU A 195 0.25 18.00 -7.52
CA LEU A 195 -1.02 18.60 -7.13
C LEU A 195 -1.10 20.06 -7.58
N ASP A 196 -2.29 20.49 -7.99
CA ASP A 196 -2.55 21.88 -8.30
C ASP A 196 -2.79 22.72 -7.02
N ALA A 197 -2.83 24.04 -7.17
CA ALA A 197 -3.02 24.97 -6.05
C ALA A 197 -4.35 24.75 -5.30
N GLN A 198 -5.40 24.30 -5.99
CA GLN A 198 -6.70 24.03 -5.37
C GLN A 198 -6.64 22.79 -4.48
N GLN A 199 -6.00 21.72 -4.97
CA GLN A 199 -5.79 20.49 -4.22
C GLN A 199 -4.83 20.70 -3.03
N ILE A 200 -3.76 21.49 -3.22
CA ILE A 200 -2.85 21.85 -2.13
C ILE A 200 -3.59 22.68 -1.08
N ALA A 201 -4.42 23.65 -1.49
CA ALA A 201 -5.22 24.44 -0.56
C ALA A 201 -6.20 23.57 0.23
N PHE A 202 -6.84 22.59 -0.44
CA PHE A 202 -7.69 21.60 0.20
C PHE A 202 -6.90 20.78 1.25
N LEU A 203 -5.76 20.19 0.86
CA LEU A 203 -4.93 19.40 1.79
C LEU A 203 -4.47 20.24 2.97
N LYS A 204 -3.96 21.46 2.74
CA LYS A 204 -3.55 22.39 3.81
C LYS A 204 -4.70 22.74 4.74
N LYS A 205 -5.91 22.95 4.20
CA LYS A 205 -7.11 23.19 5.02
C LYS A 205 -7.39 21.97 5.92
N TYR A 206 -7.37 20.76 5.37
CA TYR A 206 -7.55 19.52 6.14
C TYR A 206 -6.46 19.31 7.19
N MET A 207 -5.21 19.67 6.87
CA MET A 207 -4.06 19.60 7.77
C MET A 207 -4.15 20.56 8.96
N ILE A 208 -4.72 21.76 8.78
CA ILE A 208 -4.68 22.85 9.77
C ILE A 208 -5.98 22.95 10.59
N GLU A 209 -7.14 22.75 9.96
CA GLU A 209 -8.43 22.95 10.63
C GLU A 209 -8.90 21.74 11.45
N SER A 210 -8.17 20.63 11.37
CA SER A 210 -8.52 19.43 12.09
C SER A 210 -7.45 19.18 13.16
N ASN A 211 -7.86 19.03 14.42
CA ASN A 211 -7.05 18.40 15.47
C ASN A 211 -6.70 16.93 15.13
N LYS A 212 -6.63 16.57 13.83
CA LYS A 212 -6.37 15.24 13.28
C LYS A 212 -4.97 15.12 12.68
N LEU A 213 -4.20 16.22 12.63
CA LEU A 213 -2.79 16.14 12.29
C LEU A 213 -2.03 15.52 13.46
N THR A 214 -1.75 14.23 13.35
CA THR A 214 -0.90 13.54 14.31
C THR A 214 0.53 13.55 13.78
N SER A 215 1.42 14.23 14.50
CA SER A 215 2.86 14.12 14.24
C SER A 215 3.30 12.73 14.69
N TYR A 216 3.88 11.96 13.78
CA TYR A 216 4.49 10.67 14.11
C TYR A 216 6.00 10.80 14.08
N THR A 217 6.64 10.11 15.01
CA THR A 217 8.06 9.75 14.94
C THR A 217 8.11 8.25 14.73
N ASP A 218 8.95 7.78 13.81
CA ASP A 218 9.19 6.34 13.71
C ASP A 218 9.84 5.87 15.01
N ASP A 219 9.20 4.95 15.73
CA ASP A 219 9.77 4.37 16.94
C ASP A 219 11.05 3.57 16.65
N LEU A 220 11.25 3.19 15.38
CA LEU A 220 12.45 2.52 14.89
C LEU A 220 13.15 3.39 13.83
N GLU A 221 14.20 4.11 14.24
CA GLU A 221 15.04 4.90 13.32
C GLU A 221 15.73 4.03 12.25
N GLU A 222 15.83 2.72 12.47
CA GLU A 222 16.48 1.78 11.55
C GLU A 222 15.51 1.30 10.45
N GLU A 223 15.78 1.69 9.20
CA GLU A 223 14.92 1.41 8.03
C GLU A 223 14.73 -0.08 7.69
N TYR A 224 15.58 -0.97 8.21
CA TYR A 224 15.52 -2.41 7.97
C TYR A 224 14.81 -3.18 9.09
N LEU A 225 14.35 -2.48 10.13
CA LEU A 225 13.63 -3.05 11.26
C LEU A 225 12.16 -2.65 11.25
N VAL A 226 11.31 -3.59 11.64
CA VAL A 226 9.89 -3.38 11.89
C VAL A 226 9.52 -3.97 13.24
N GLN A 227 8.50 -3.41 13.88
CA GLN A 227 8.01 -3.91 15.16
C GLN A 227 7.14 -5.14 14.94
N GLY A 228 7.15 -6.07 15.90
CA GLY A 228 6.24 -7.20 15.98
C GLY A 228 4.76 -6.87 16.22
N ALA A 229 3.96 -7.89 16.52
CA ALA A 229 2.52 -7.75 16.77
C ALA A 229 2.29 -7.01 18.08
N LEU A 230 1.33 -6.08 18.07
CA LEU A 230 0.96 -5.33 19.27
C LEU A 230 0.09 -6.14 20.26
N TYR A 231 -0.41 -7.31 19.85
CA TYR A 231 -1.28 -8.13 20.69
C TYR A 231 -0.48 -9.17 21.49
N MET A 232 -0.51 -9.02 22.83
CA MET A 232 -0.45 -10.10 23.81
C MET A 232 -1.80 -10.21 24.52
#